data_AF-A0AAW9BUP5-F1
#
_entry.id   AF-A0AAW9BUP5-F1
#
_cell.length_a   1.000
_cell.length_b   1.000
_cell.length_c   1.000
_cell.angle_alpha   90.00
_cell.angle_beta   90.00
_cell.angle_gamma   90.00
#
_symmetry.space_group_name_H-M   'P 1'
#
loop_
_entity.id
_entity.type
_entity.pdbx_description
1 polymer ?
#
loop_
_entity_poly.entity_id
_entity_poly.type
_entity_poly.pdbx_seq_one_letter_code
_entity_poly.pdbx_strand_id
1 'polypeptide(L)'
;KNMATTAVLLVGIGLVINVISTTGIGNTFSLMINGWANGDLFIMLVLIALASLVLGMGLPVTAAYIVLGTLSAPALYKLIAENQLLELMVSGQLPEQAKAIFMLAAPDKLDLLNAPMALETAKEMLSLVPADFVETLLEQSLGLEAVGLALLAAHLIIFWLSQDSNV
;
A
#
# COMPACT_ATOMS: atom_id res chain seq x y z
N LYS A 1 13.89 -21.90 -28.07
CA LYS A 1 13.01 -22.96 -27.50
C LYS A 1 12.45 -22.55 -26.12
N ASN A 2 13.27 -22.04 -25.18
CA ASN A 2 12.79 -21.59 -23.87
C ASN A 2 11.88 -20.34 -23.92
N MET A 3 12.04 -19.47 -24.91
CA MET A 3 11.20 -18.26 -25.06
C MET A 3 9.71 -18.58 -25.29
N ALA A 4 9.38 -19.68 -25.96
CA ALA A 4 7.98 -20.03 -26.22
C ALA A 4 7.25 -20.41 -24.93
N THR A 5 7.89 -21.16 -24.05
CA THR A 5 7.32 -21.55 -22.74
C THR A 5 7.14 -20.34 -21.84
N THR A 6 8.12 -19.45 -21.77
CA THR A 6 8.01 -18.18 -21.02
C THR A 6 6.88 -17.30 -21.58
N ALA A 7 6.74 -17.22 -22.91
CA ALA A 7 5.67 -16.45 -23.53
C ALA A 7 4.28 -16.98 -23.16
N VAL A 8 4.08 -18.31 -23.22
CA VAL A 8 2.80 -18.94 -22.82
C VAL A 8 2.49 -18.68 -21.34
N LEU A 9 3.49 -18.75 -20.46
CA LEU A 9 3.32 -18.43 -19.03
C LEU A 9 2.91 -16.97 -18.81
N LEU A 10 3.61 -16.01 -19.44
CA LEU A 10 3.31 -14.59 -19.31
C LEU A 10 1.90 -14.24 -19.84
N VAL A 11 1.47 -14.88 -20.93
CA VAL A 11 0.11 -14.72 -21.46
C VAL A 11 -0.93 -15.28 -20.48
N GLY A 12 -0.72 -16.49 -19.96
CA GLY A 12 -1.63 -17.09 -18.98
C GLY A 12 -1.76 -16.25 -17.70
N ILE A 13 -0.64 -15.76 -17.20
CA ILE A 13 -0.60 -14.85 -16.06
C ILE A 13 -1.32 -13.53 -16.36
N GLY A 14 -1.08 -12.95 -17.54
CA GLY A 14 -1.74 -11.71 -17.97
C GLY A 14 -3.26 -11.83 -17.98
N LEU A 15 -3.80 -12.99 -18.39
CA LEU A 15 -5.23 -13.28 -18.32
C LEU A 15 -5.74 -13.35 -16.88
N VAL A 16 -5.01 -14.00 -15.98
CA VAL A 16 -5.36 -14.06 -14.55
C VAL A 16 -5.40 -12.66 -13.93
N ILE A 17 -4.37 -11.84 -14.16
CA ILE A 17 -4.32 -10.46 -13.66
C ILE A 17 -5.49 -9.64 -14.24
N ASN A 18 -5.80 -9.80 -15.53
CA ASN A 18 -6.90 -9.10 -16.17
C ASN A 18 -8.26 -9.47 -15.55
N VAL A 19 -8.49 -10.76 -15.27
CA VAL A 19 -9.70 -11.21 -14.57
C VAL A 19 -9.75 -10.63 -13.16
N ILE A 20 -8.66 -10.69 -12.39
CA ILE A 20 -8.58 -10.13 -11.03
C ILE A 20 -8.90 -8.63 -11.02
N SER A 21 -8.34 -7.88 -11.97
CA SER A 21 -8.57 -6.44 -12.13
C SER A 21 -10.02 -6.15 -12.53
N THR A 22 -10.54 -6.84 -13.55
CA THR A 22 -11.90 -6.62 -14.08
C THR A 22 -12.98 -7.02 -13.08
N THR A 23 -12.74 -8.05 -12.27
CA THR A 23 -13.67 -8.51 -11.22
C THR A 23 -13.61 -7.65 -9.96
N GLY A 24 -12.59 -6.81 -9.79
CA GLY A 24 -12.40 -6.01 -8.57
C GLY A 24 -12.04 -6.84 -7.34
N ILE A 25 -11.73 -8.13 -7.50
CA ILE A 25 -11.32 -9.00 -6.39
C ILE A 25 -10.08 -8.43 -5.71
N GLY A 26 -9.14 -7.90 -6.49
CA GLY A 26 -7.93 -7.30 -5.95
C GLY A 26 -8.21 -6.12 -5.03
N ASN A 27 -9.01 -5.17 -5.50
CA ASN A 27 -9.43 -4.02 -4.70
C ASN A 27 -10.17 -4.46 -3.42
N THR A 28 -11.08 -5.43 -3.54
CA THR A 28 -11.83 -5.96 -2.38
C THR A 28 -10.89 -6.59 -1.37
N PHE A 29 -9.93 -7.40 -1.82
CA PHE A 29 -8.94 -8.04 -0.98
C PHE A 29 -8.03 -7.01 -0.27
N SER A 30 -7.56 -6.00 -1.01
CA SER A 30 -6.78 -4.88 -0.44
C SER A 30 -7.56 -4.16 0.66
N LEU A 31 -8.85 -3.86 0.42
CA LEU A 31 -9.72 -3.20 1.40
C LEU A 31 -9.99 -4.08 2.62
N MET A 32 -10.18 -5.40 2.43
CA MET A 32 -10.38 -6.35 3.53
C MET A 32 -9.16 -6.41 4.45
N ILE A 33 -7.95 -6.61 3.89
CA ILE A 33 -6.73 -6.65 4.70
C ILE A 33 -6.49 -5.31 5.40
N ASN A 34 -6.68 -4.19 4.71
CA ASN A 34 -6.50 -2.87 5.30
C ASN A 34 -7.50 -2.63 6.45
N GLY A 35 -8.78 -2.97 6.25
CA GLY A 35 -9.82 -2.86 7.27
C GLY A 35 -9.58 -3.77 8.48
N TRP A 36 -9.06 -4.98 8.28
CA TRP A 36 -8.70 -5.87 9.38
C TRP A 36 -7.43 -5.41 10.11
N ALA A 37 -6.46 -4.87 9.38
CA ALA A 37 -5.23 -4.32 9.96
C ALA A 37 -5.49 -3.05 10.80
N ASN A 38 -6.57 -2.31 10.54
CA ASN A 38 -6.95 -1.10 11.30
C ASN A 38 -5.80 -0.07 11.40
N GLY A 39 -4.98 0.05 10.36
CA GLY A 39 -3.83 0.95 10.34
C GLY A 39 -2.56 0.40 11.02
N ASP A 40 -2.59 -0.81 11.59
CA ASP A 40 -1.43 -1.44 12.20
C ASP A 40 -0.61 -2.24 11.17
N LEU A 41 0.64 -1.83 10.98
CA LEU A 41 1.54 -2.45 10.01
C LEU A 41 1.86 -3.91 10.38
N PHE A 42 2.01 -4.23 11.66
CA PHE A 42 2.34 -5.58 12.11
C PHE A 42 1.19 -6.55 11.83
N ILE A 43 -0.05 -6.16 12.14
CA ILE A 43 -1.24 -6.96 11.83
C ILE A 43 -1.36 -7.15 10.31
N MET A 44 -1.16 -6.11 9.51
CA MET A 44 -1.18 -6.22 8.05
C MET A 44 -0.16 -7.25 7.56
N LEU A 45 1.08 -7.21 8.04
CA LEU A 45 2.12 -8.17 7.66
C LEU A 45 1.75 -9.60 8.03
N VAL A 46 1.17 -9.82 9.22
CA VAL A 46 0.70 -11.15 9.63
C VAL A 46 -0.43 -11.65 8.73
N LEU A 47 -1.41 -10.81 8.41
CA LEU A 47 -2.52 -11.19 7.52
C LEU A 47 -2.02 -11.53 6.11
N ILE A 48 -1.09 -10.74 5.58
CA ILE A 48 -0.47 -10.99 4.28
C ILE A 48 0.35 -12.28 4.31
N ALA A 49 1.10 -12.56 5.38
CA ALA A 49 1.86 -13.80 5.54
C ALA A 49 0.96 -15.04 5.62
N LEU A 50 -0.19 -14.94 6.31
CA LEU A 50 -1.17 -16.02 6.33
C LEU A 50 -1.82 -16.23 4.96
N ALA A 51 -2.16 -15.14 4.26
CA ALA A 51 -2.67 -15.22 2.91
C ALA A 51 -1.63 -15.82 1.95
N SER A 52 -0.36 -15.47 2.11
CA SER A 52 0.72 -16.01 1.28
C SER A 52 0.91 -17.50 1.51
N LEU A 53 0.89 -17.95 2.77
CA LEU A 53 0.96 -19.37 3.12
C LEU A 53 -0.15 -20.18 2.45
N VAL A 54 -1.41 -19.74 2.58
CA VAL A 54 -2.56 -20.44 2.00
C VAL A 54 -2.48 -20.49 0.47
N LEU A 55 -2.09 -19.39 -0.17
CA LEU A 55 -1.93 -19.35 -1.63
C LEU A 55 -0.70 -20.13 -2.12
N GLY A 56 0.39 -20.12 -1.36
CA GLY A 56 1.65 -20.79 -1.69
C GLY A 56 1.56 -22.31 -1.65
N MET A 57 0.71 -22.89 -0.79
CA MET A 57 0.49 -24.34 -0.75
C MET A 57 -0.10 -24.91 -2.06
N GLY A 58 -0.77 -24.09 -2.87
CA GLY A 58 -1.48 -24.52 -4.08
C GLY A 58 -0.89 -24.01 -5.40
N LEU A 59 0.10 -23.12 -5.36
CA LEU A 59 0.63 -22.41 -6.53
C LEU A 59 2.16 -22.45 -6.56
N PRO A 60 2.78 -22.55 -7.75
CA PRO A 60 4.21 -22.31 -7.88
C PRO A 60 4.57 -20.91 -7.37
N VAL A 61 5.74 -20.78 -6.74
CA VAL A 61 6.24 -19.53 -6.13
C VAL A 61 6.04 -18.29 -7.01
N THR A 62 6.38 -18.39 -8.30
CA THR A 62 6.23 -17.28 -9.25
C THR A 62 4.77 -16.85 -9.42
N ALA A 63 3.82 -17.79 -9.45
CA ALA A 63 2.40 -17.48 -9.55
C ALA A 63 1.86 -16.89 -8.24
N ALA A 64 2.27 -17.43 -7.09
CA ALA A 64 1.90 -16.89 -5.78
C ALA A 64 2.36 -15.43 -5.62
N TYR A 65 3.60 -15.12 -6.01
CA TYR A 65 4.12 -13.75 -6.01
C TYR A 65 3.27 -12.82 -6.87
N ILE A 66 2.93 -13.22 -8.10
CA ILE A 66 2.20 -12.34 -9.01
C ILE A 66 0.80 -12.02 -8.46
N VAL A 67 0.11 -13.01 -7.91
CA VAL A 67 -1.18 -12.81 -7.26
C VAL A 67 -1.01 -11.88 -6.06
N LEU A 68 -0.20 -12.25 -5.07
CA LEU A 68 -0.01 -11.45 -3.86
C LEU A 68 0.53 -10.05 -4.14
N GLY A 69 1.44 -9.90 -5.10
CA GLY A 69 2.03 -8.63 -5.50
C GLY A 69 0.99 -7.70 -6.12
N THR A 70 0.10 -8.25 -6.96
CA THR A 70 -0.98 -7.45 -7.55
C THR A 70 -2.01 -7.00 -6.51
N LEU A 71 -2.28 -7.83 -5.49
CA LEU A 71 -3.35 -7.53 -4.50
C LEU A 71 -2.86 -6.81 -3.24
N SER A 72 -1.76 -7.29 -2.67
CA SER A 72 -1.31 -6.89 -1.32
C SER A 72 -0.25 -5.82 -1.35
N ALA A 73 0.61 -5.78 -2.38
CA ALA A 73 1.67 -4.77 -2.44
C ALA A 73 1.13 -3.33 -2.47
N PRO A 74 0.05 -2.99 -3.21
CA PRO A 74 -0.53 -1.65 -3.17
C PRO A 74 -1.09 -1.28 -1.79
N ALA A 75 -1.73 -2.23 -1.10
CA ALA A 75 -2.30 -2.02 0.24
C ALA A 75 -1.19 -1.78 1.28
N LEU A 76 -0.12 -2.59 1.21
CA LEU A 76 1.03 -2.48 2.11
C LEU A 76 1.81 -1.19 1.86
N TYR A 77 2.04 -0.84 0.60
CA TYR A 77 2.65 0.44 0.21
C TYR A 77 1.89 1.61 0.82
N LYS A 78 0.57 1.66 0.60
CA LYS A 78 -0.28 2.74 1.10
C LYS A 78 -0.17 2.88 2.61
N LEU A 79 -0.23 1.77 3.35
CA LEU A 79 -0.13 1.80 4.80
C LEU A 79 1.26 2.26 5.29
N ILE A 80 2.34 1.83 4.64
CA ILE A 80 3.70 2.28 4.98
C ILE A 80 3.82 3.79 4.77
N ALA A 81 3.37 4.29 3.62
CA ALA A 81 3.46 5.70 3.27
C ALA A 81 2.57 6.56 4.18
N GLU A 82 1.35 6.11 4.49
CA GLU A 82 0.45 6.78 5.44
C GLU A 82 1.04 6.85 6.84
N ASN A 83 1.68 5.78 7.33
CA ASN A 83 2.32 5.80 8.65
C ASN A 83 3.49 6.79 8.71
N GLN A 84 4.33 6.87 7.68
CA GLN A 84 5.40 7.87 7.60
C GLN A 84 4.83 9.30 7.54
N LEU A 85 3.75 9.50 6.78
CA LEU A 85 3.06 10.78 6.74
C LEU A 85 2.52 11.17 8.13
N LEU A 86 1.84 10.25 8.82
CA LEU A 86 1.32 10.48 10.17
C LEU A 86 2.43 10.86 11.15
N GLU A 87 3.61 10.26 11.05
CA GLU A 87 4.77 10.62 11.88
C GLU A 87 5.24 12.07 11.63
N LEU A 88 5.24 12.52 10.37
CA LEU A 88 5.53 13.92 10.02
C LEU A 88 4.45 14.88 10.52
N MET A 89 3.17 14.48 10.48
CA MET A 89 2.06 15.26 11.00
C MET A 89 2.14 15.42 12.52
N VAL A 90 2.38 14.32 13.24
CA VAL A 90 2.49 14.30 14.70
C VAL A 90 3.68 15.12 15.18
N SER A 91 4.80 15.09 14.43
CA SER A 91 5.98 15.90 14.74
C SER A 91 5.85 17.38 14.33
N GLY A 92 4.80 17.75 13.57
CA GLY A 92 4.58 19.11 13.07
C GLY A 92 5.56 19.54 11.97
N GLN A 93 6.25 18.59 11.33
CA GLN A 93 7.30 18.86 10.32
C GLN A 93 6.80 18.71 8.88
N LEU A 94 5.48 18.80 8.67
CA LEU A 94 4.87 18.75 7.35
C LEU A 94 5.42 19.86 6.44
N PRO A 95 5.84 19.53 5.19
CA PRO A 95 6.24 20.53 4.22
C PRO A 95 5.10 21.50 3.86
N GLU A 96 5.43 22.76 3.59
CA GLU A 96 4.44 23.80 3.23
C GLU A 96 3.62 23.43 1.98
N GLN A 97 4.22 22.73 1.02
CA GLN A 97 3.51 22.27 -0.18
C GLN A 97 2.40 21.28 0.18
N ALA A 98 2.68 20.32 1.06
CA ALA A 98 1.71 19.33 1.51
C ALA A 98 0.56 19.96 2.33
N LYS A 99 0.85 21.00 3.12
CA LYS A 99 -0.17 21.75 3.87
C LYS A 99 -1.23 22.39 2.97
N ALA A 100 -0.87 22.76 1.73
CA ALA A 100 -1.81 23.35 0.78
C ALA A 100 -2.95 22.38 0.40
N ILE A 101 -2.69 21.07 0.38
CA ILE A 101 -3.73 20.06 0.13
C ILE A 101 -4.71 20.00 1.30
N PHE A 102 -4.22 20.09 2.54
CA PHE A 102 -5.08 20.17 3.72
C PHE A 102 -5.86 21.49 3.80
N MET A 103 -5.33 22.59 3.26
CA MET A 103 -6.05 23.87 3.16
C MET A 103 -7.30 23.78 2.30
N LEU A 104 -7.28 22.95 1.25
CA LEU A 104 -8.45 22.69 0.40
C LEU A 104 -9.49 21.81 1.12
N ALA A 105 -9.03 20.88 1.96
CA ALA A 105 -9.89 19.92 2.65
C ALA A 105 -10.53 20.49 3.93
N ALA A 106 -9.76 21.22 4.74
CA ALA A 106 -10.17 21.72 6.05
C ALA A 106 -9.46 23.04 6.41
N PRO A 107 -9.88 24.19 5.82
CA PRO A 107 -9.25 25.49 6.04
C PRO A 107 -9.30 25.95 7.50
N ASP A 108 -10.28 25.48 8.29
CA ASP A 108 -10.44 25.86 9.70
C ASP A 108 -9.47 25.16 10.66
N LYS A 109 -8.74 24.12 10.23
CA LYS A 109 -7.85 23.30 11.08
C LYS A 109 -6.35 23.53 10.79
N LEU A 110 -6.00 24.60 10.10
CA LEU A 110 -4.62 24.86 9.64
C LEU A 110 -3.61 25.12 10.76
N ASP A 111 -4.04 25.78 11.84
CA ASP A 111 -3.16 26.09 12.97
C ASP A 111 -2.59 24.84 13.63
N LEU A 112 -3.33 23.72 13.55
CA LEU A 112 -2.92 22.42 14.08
C LEU A 112 -1.75 21.82 13.29
N LEU A 113 -1.62 22.12 11.99
CA LEU A 113 -0.55 21.57 11.14
C LEU A 113 0.82 22.21 11.39
N ASN A 114 0.86 23.34 12.11
CA ASN A 114 2.09 24.04 12.46
C ASN A 114 2.62 23.66 13.84
N ALA A 115 1.89 22.82 14.58
CA ALA A 115 2.25 22.35 15.90
C ALA A 115 2.25 20.81 15.93
N PRO A 116 3.00 20.18 16.84
CA PRO A 116 2.86 18.75 17.08
C PRO A 116 1.43 18.44 17.53
N MET A 117 0.83 17.40 16.96
CA MET A 117 -0.54 16.99 17.25
C MET A 117 -0.63 15.52 17.68
N ALA A 118 -1.74 15.13 18.30
CA ALA A 118 -1.98 13.73 18.63
C ALA A 118 -2.21 12.88 17.35
N LEU A 119 -1.80 11.61 17.39
CA LEU A 119 -1.97 10.65 16.30
C LEU A 119 -3.44 10.58 15.82
N GLU A 120 -4.38 10.60 16.75
CA GLU A 120 -5.81 10.55 16.46
C GLU A 120 -6.27 11.77 15.66
N THR A 121 -5.77 12.96 16.01
CA THR A 121 -6.05 14.20 15.27
C THR A 121 -5.45 14.15 13.87
N ALA A 122 -4.21 13.65 13.73
CA ALA A 122 -3.57 13.48 12.42
C ALA A 122 -4.36 12.53 11.50
N LYS A 123 -4.83 11.39 12.03
CA LYS A 123 -5.68 10.43 11.31
C LYS A 123 -7.02 11.07 10.90
N GLU A 124 -7.66 11.82 11.79
CA GLU A 124 -8.90 12.52 11.48
C GLU A 124 -8.68 13.53 10.34
N MET A 125 -7.59 14.29 10.37
CA MET A 125 -7.25 15.22 9.28
C MET A 125 -6.98 14.51 7.96
N LEU A 126 -6.26 13.39 7.98
CA LEU A 126 -6.00 12.60 6.78
C LEU A 126 -7.30 12.06 6.16
N SER A 127 -8.29 11.69 6.97
CA SER A 127 -9.59 11.20 6.49
C SER A 127 -10.42 12.26 5.75
N LEU A 128 -10.11 13.55 5.92
CA LEU A 128 -10.76 14.66 5.23
C LEU A 128 -10.16 14.93 3.84
N VAL A 129 -8.97 14.39 3.55
CA VAL A 129 -8.31 14.57 2.26
C VAL A 129 -9.04 13.77 1.18
N PRO A 130 -9.47 14.40 0.06
CA PRO A 130 -10.10 13.65 -1.02
C PRO A 130 -9.15 12.61 -1.62
N ALA A 131 -9.70 11.46 -1.99
CA ALA A 131 -8.91 10.31 -2.47
C ALA A 131 -7.98 10.66 -3.65
N ASP A 132 -8.44 11.54 -4.55
CA ASP A 132 -7.68 11.99 -5.73
C ASP A 132 -6.40 12.77 -5.38
N PHE A 133 -6.31 13.35 -4.18
CA PHE A 133 -5.15 14.12 -3.74
C PHE A 133 -4.20 13.34 -2.83
N VAL A 134 -4.54 12.11 -2.42
CA VAL A 134 -3.73 11.33 -1.48
C VAL A 134 -2.35 11.02 -2.05
N GLU A 135 -2.27 10.62 -3.32
CA GLU A 135 -0.99 10.30 -3.96
C GLU A 135 -0.10 11.54 -4.05
N THR A 136 -0.66 12.66 -4.51
CA THR A 136 0.04 13.95 -4.54
C THR A 136 0.49 14.40 -3.15
N LEU A 137 -0.33 14.16 -2.13
CA LEU A 137 0.00 14.48 -0.74
C LEU A 137 1.19 13.66 -0.24
N LEU A 138 1.20 12.36 -0.51
CA LEU A 138 2.31 11.48 -0.13
C LEU A 138 3.61 11.92 -0.82
N GLU A 139 3.57 12.20 -2.12
CA GLU A 139 4.73 12.68 -2.87
C GLU A 139 5.25 14.03 -2.36
N GLN A 140 4.36 14.98 -2.05
CA GLN A 140 4.75 16.30 -1.55
C GLN A 140 5.22 16.28 -0.08
N SER A 141 4.76 15.31 0.71
CA SER A 141 5.12 15.20 2.13
C SER A 141 6.42 14.42 2.34
N LEU A 142 6.55 13.28 1.66
CA LEU A 142 7.65 12.33 1.85
C LEU A 142 8.77 12.49 0.81
N GLY A 143 8.43 13.04 -0.37
CA GLY A 143 9.31 13.09 -1.53
C GLY A 143 9.27 11.81 -2.37
N LEU A 144 9.66 11.93 -3.64
CA LEU A 144 9.65 10.81 -4.61
C LEU A 144 10.50 9.62 -4.16
N GLU A 145 11.63 9.88 -3.50
CA GLU A 145 12.54 8.83 -3.04
C GLU A 145 11.89 7.95 -1.97
N ALA A 146 11.33 8.57 -0.92
CA ALA A 146 10.69 7.84 0.17
C ALA A 146 9.45 7.06 -0.30
N VAL A 147 8.63 7.67 -1.18
CA VAL A 147 7.49 7.01 -1.81
C VAL A 147 7.95 5.81 -2.65
N GLY A 148 8.99 5.99 -3.48
CA GLY A 148 9.57 4.91 -4.28
C GLY A 148 10.14 3.78 -3.42
N LEU A 149 10.80 4.10 -2.31
CA LEU A 149 11.31 3.12 -1.34
C LEU A 149 10.19 2.39 -0.63
N ALA A 150 9.10 3.05 -0.26
CA ALA A 150 7.94 2.41 0.35
C ALA A 150 7.28 1.41 -0.62
N LEU A 151 7.14 1.79 -1.90
CA LEU A 151 6.59 0.92 -2.94
C LEU A 151 7.50 -0.29 -3.18
N LEU A 152 8.82 -0.06 -3.26
CA LEU A 152 9.80 -1.12 -3.40
C LEU A 152 9.79 -2.07 -2.19
N ALA A 153 9.77 -1.52 -0.97
CA ALA A 153 9.72 -2.30 0.25
C ALA A 153 8.48 -3.19 0.30
N ALA A 154 7.31 -2.65 -0.06
CA ALA A 154 6.08 -3.44 -0.15
C ALA A 154 6.24 -4.63 -1.11
N HIS A 155 6.78 -4.42 -2.31
CA HIS A 155 7.01 -5.51 -3.26
C HIS A 155 8.07 -6.52 -2.78
N LEU A 156 9.14 -6.06 -2.13
CA LEU A 156 10.19 -6.94 -1.59
C LEU A 156 9.67 -7.81 -0.44
N ILE A 157 8.84 -7.26 0.44
CA ILE A 157 8.19 -8.01 1.52
C ILE A 157 7.29 -9.11 0.92
N ILE A 158 6.45 -8.76 -0.05
CA ILE A 158 5.57 -9.72 -0.72
C ILE A 158 6.37 -10.79 -1.47
N PHE A 159 7.45 -10.38 -2.15
CA PHE A 159 8.35 -11.30 -2.82
C PHE A 159 8.93 -12.30 -1.82
N TRP A 160 9.46 -11.83 -0.69
CA TRP A 160 10.05 -12.71 0.32
C TRP A 160 9.03 -13.68 0.92
N LEU A 161 7.85 -13.19 1.31
CA LEU A 161 6.76 -14.03 1.80
C LEU A 161 6.34 -15.09 0.78
N SER A 162 6.26 -14.74 -0.51
CA SER A 162 5.88 -15.69 -1.55
C SER A 162 6.88 -16.83 -1.78
N GLN A 163 8.17 -16.61 -1.49
CA GLN A 163 9.21 -17.64 -1.59
C GLN A 163 9.09 -18.66 -0.45
N ASP A 164 8.85 -18.17 0.76
CA ASP A 164 8.77 -18.99 1.98
C ASP A 164 7.48 -19.84 2.02
N SER A 165 6.42 -19.35 1.38
CA SER A 165 5.09 -19.99 1.38
C SER A 165 5.01 -21.33 0.65
N ASN A 166 6.08 -21.75 -0.04
CA ASN A 166 6.13 -23.00 -0.83
C ASN A 166 7.15 -24.00 -0.26
N VAL A 167 7.58 -23.81 0.99
CA VAL A 167 8.39 -24.76 1.78
C VAL A 167 7.46 -25.69 2.55
#